data_AF-A0A2U0S1U5-F1
#
_entry.id   AF-A0A2U0S1U5-F1
#
_cell.length_a   1.000
_cell.length_b   1.000
_cell.length_c   1.000
_cell.angle_alpha   90.00
_cell.angle_beta   90.00
_cell.angle_gamma   90.00
#
_symmetry.space_group_name_H-M   'P 1'
#
loop_
_entity.id
_entity.type
_entity.pdbx_description
1 polymer ?
#
loop_
_entity_poly.entity_id
_entity_poly.type
_entity_poly.pdbx_seq_one_letter_code
_entity_poly.pdbx_strand_id
1 'polypeptide(L)'
;MKPNQSRIHNLRKYLVPKNNIWLTRAVLLFGFILLDYLATLIFINSPIEEGNILVRTFMENYGIFVGLTLFDIIINIPIYLIITFNSHFASLPPKISKIAEPIIEVFLAWFVAGYHYSGATSWFWNSPNMIRQLTGFSIYISFALIASQASNIQRIFIYKQKNSPQ
;
A
#
# COMPACT_ATOMS: atom_id res chain seq x y z
N MET A 1 -19.74 22.35 21.83
CA MET A 1 -18.69 22.86 20.91
C MET A 1 -18.93 22.28 19.52
N LYS A 2 -19.31 23.10 18.53
CA LYS A 2 -19.39 22.65 17.12
C LYS A 2 -17.97 22.64 16.53
N PRO A 3 -17.49 21.54 15.95
CA PRO A 3 -16.17 21.53 15.35
C PRO A 3 -16.16 22.47 14.13
N ASN A 4 -15.13 23.32 14.06
CA ASN A 4 -14.97 24.34 13.03
C ASN A 4 -14.77 23.66 11.67
N GLN A 5 -15.83 23.60 10.84
CA GLN A 5 -15.87 22.89 9.54
C GLN A 5 -14.72 23.29 8.61
N SER A 6 -14.23 24.53 8.69
CA SER A 6 -13.07 25.02 7.93
C SER A 6 -11.76 24.25 8.24
N ARG A 7 -11.54 23.84 9.49
CA ARG A 7 -10.38 23.03 9.89
C ARG A 7 -10.50 21.58 9.40
N ILE A 8 -11.69 21.00 9.45
CA ILE A 8 -11.94 19.63 8.96
C ILE A 8 -11.70 19.54 7.45
N HIS A 9 -12.16 20.54 6.69
CA HIS A 9 -11.94 20.58 5.25
C HIS A 9 -10.44 20.68 4.88
N ASN A 10 -9.66 21.44 5.65
CA ASN A 10 -8.22 21.54 5.46
C ASN A 10 -7.47 20.24 5.80
N LEU A 11 -7.91 19.49 6.82
CA LEU A 11 -7.33 18.19 7.17
C LEU A 11 -7.50 17.15 6.06
N ARG A 12 -8.64 17.17 5.34
CA ARG A 12 -8.92 16.24 4.23
C ARG A 12 -7.87 16.32 3.12
N LYS A 13 -7.29 17.50 2.88
CA LYS A 13 -6.21 17.69 1.90
C LYS A 13 -4.95 16.90 2.25
N TYR A 14 -4.73 16.61 3.53
CA TYR A 14 -3.59 15.85 4.01
C TYR A 14 -3.86 14.35 4.11
N LEU A 15 -5.09 13.89 3.85
CA LEU A 15 -5.41 12.46 3.83
C LEU A 15 -4.95 11.81 2.52
N VAL A 16 -5.08 12.50 1.39
CA VAL A 16 -4.65 11.95 0.09
C VAL A 16 -3.19 12.29 -0.16
N PRO A 17 -2.34 11.34 -0.59
CA PRO A 17 -0.94 11.62 -0.89
C PRO A 17 -0.78 12.74 -1.94
N LYS A 18 0.10 13.71 -1.68
CA LYS A 18 0.24 14.93 -2.51
C LYS A 18 0.88 14.68 -3.88
N ASN A 19 1.76 13.68 -3.97
CA ASN A 19 2.59 13.40 -5.14
C ASN A 19 2.02 12.19 -5.91
N ASN A 20 1.90 12.32 -7.23
CA ASN A 20 1.43 11.23 -8.11
C ASN A 20 2.19 9.92 -7.88
N ILE A 21 3.50 9.97 -7.59
CA ILE A 21 4.30 8.77 -7.34
C ILE A 21 3.85 8.06 -6.05
N TRP A 22 3.65 8.80 -4.95
CA TRP A 22 3.22 8.23 -3.67
C TRP A 22 1.77 7.76 -3.71
N LEU A 23 0.92 8.42 -4.49
CA LEU A 23 -0.43 7.95 -4.75
C LEU A 23 -0.43 6.63 -5.53
N THR A 24 0.39 6.49 -6.57
CA THR A 24 0.52 5.23 -7.30
C THR A 24 1.03 4.10 -6.40
N ARG A 25 2.03 4.38 -5.55
CA ARG A 25 2.51 3.42 -4.55
C ARG A 25 1.41 2.99 -3.60
N ALA A 26 0.60 3.94 -3.12
CA ALA A 26 -0.57 3.63 -2.29
C ALA A 26 -1.52 2.69 -3.01
N VAL A 27 -1.93 3.02 -4.24
CA VAL A 27 -2.86 2.19 -5.03
C VAL A 27 -2.30 0.78 -5.23
N LEU A 28 -1.01 0.64 -5.55
CA LEU A 28 -0.37 -0.66 -5.70
C LEU A 28 -0.42 -1.47 -4.40
N LEU A 29 0.01 -0.87 -3.27
CA LEU A 29 0.03 -1.55 -1.97
C LEU A 29 -1.38 -1.98 -1.53
N PHE A 30 -2.36 -1.08 -1.64
CA PHE A 30 -3.76 -1.42 -1.34
C PHE A 30 -4.32 -2.48 -2.29
N GLY A 31 -3.83 -2.57 -3.52
CA GLY A 31 -4.17 -3.67 -4.43
C GLY A 31 -3.72 -5.03 -3.91
N PHE A 32 -2.50 -5.13 -3.35
CA PHE A 32 -2.01 -6.37 -2.73
C PHE A 32 -2.79 -6.73 -1.46
N ILE A 33 -3.07 -5.73 -0.61
CA ILE A 33 -3.91 -5.92 0.59
C ILE A 33 -5.30 -6.41 0.20
N LEU A 34 -5.93 -5.77 -0.79
CA LEU A 34 -7.27 -6.14 -1.26
C LEU A 34 -7.27 -7.55 -1.88
N LEU A 35 -6.21 -7.92 -2.60
CA LEU A 35 -6.07 -9.27 -3.14
C LEU A 35 -6.03 -10.33 -2.02
N ASP A 36 -5.27 -10.08 -0.96
CA ASP A 36 -5.18 -10.95 0.21
C ASP A 36 -6.51 -11.08 0.95
N TYR A 37 -7.16 -9.93 1.19
CA TYR A 37 -8.50 -9.87 1.76
C TYR A 37 -9.52 -10.68 0.96
N LEU A 38 -9.58 -10.46 -0.36
CA LEU A 38 -10.54 -11.14 -1.23
C LEU A 38 -10.24 -12.64 -1.36
N ALA A 39 -8.97 -13.02 -1.51
CA ALA A 39 -8.58 -14.42 -1.56
C ALA A 39 -8.99 -15.12 -0.26
N THR A 40 -8.67 -14.53 0.88
CA THR A 40 -9.06 -15.05 2.19
C THR A 40 -10.57 -15.20 2.30
N LEU A 41 -11.36 -14.16 1.98
CA LEU A 41 -12.83 -14.24 2.02
C LEU A 41 -13.42 -15.32 1.11
N ILE A 42 -12.83 -15.54 -0.07
CA ILE A 42 -13.35 -16.49 -1.06
C ILE A 42 -13.04 -17.94 -0.65
N PHE A 43 -11.85 -18.19 -0.10
CA PHE A 43 -11.37 -19.54 0.15
C PHE A 43 -11.58 -20.03 1.58
N ILE A 44 -11.70 -19.13 2.56
CA ILE A 44 -11.86 -19.51 3.96
C ILE A 44 -13.27 -20.06 4.24
N ASN A 45 -13.35 -21.23 4.87
CA ASN A 45 -14.61 -21.79 5.35
C ASN A 45 -14.75 -21.68 6.87
N SER A 46 -13.62 -21.69 7.59
CA SER A 46 -13.56 -21.61 9.04
C SER A 46 -12.33 -20.83 9.50
N PRO A 47 -12.42 -20.01 10.58
CA PRO A 47 -11.28 -19.25 11.10
C PRO A 47 -10.03 -20.09 11.39
N ILE A 48 -10.18 -21.37 11.74
CA ILE A 48 -9.06 -22.27 12.05
C ILE A 48 -8.12 -22.51 10.85
N GLU A 49 -8.62 -22.31 9.63
CA GLU A 49 -7.86 -22.45 8.38
C GLU A 49 -6.88 -21.28 8.18
N GLU A 50 -7.16 -20.11 8.78
CA GLU A 50 -6.30 -18.93 8.69
C GLU A 50 -5.00 -19.15 9.48
N GLY A 51 -3.86 -19.11 8.81
CA GLY A 51 -2.55 -19.33 9.42
C GLY A 51 -2.09 -18.20 10.33
N ASN A 52 -2.58 -16.98 10.13
CA ASN A 52 -2.26 -15.84 10.98
C ASN A 52 -3.10 -15.87 12.26
N ILE A 53 -2.44 -16.14 13.39
CA ILE A 53 -3.07 -16.25 14.71
C ILE A 53 -3.86 -14.98 15.08
N LEU A 54 -3.36 -13.80 14.72
CA LEU A 54 -4.05 -12.55 15.04
C LEU A 54 -5.33 -12.41 14.21
N VAL A 55 -5.26 -12.61 12.89
CA VAL A 55 -6.44 -12.57 12.01
C VAL A 55 -7.48 -13.59 12.46
N ARG A 56 -7.04 -14.82 12.72
CA ARG A 56 -7.88 -15.90 13.25
C ARG A 56 -8.61 -15.47 14.51
N THR A 57 -7.90 -14.90 15.48
CA THR A 57 -8.49 -14.42 16.73
C THR A 57 -9.60 -13.38 16.46
N PHE A 58 -9.39 -12.47 15.51
CA PHE A 58 -10.44 -11.51 15.13
C PHE A 58 -11.64 -12.20 14.48
N MET A 59 -11.41 -13.14 13.55
CA MET A 59 -12.49 -13.88 12.89
C MET A 59 -13.28 -14.75 13.88
N GLU A 60 -12.64 -15.36 14.87
CA GLU A 60 -13.29 -16.16 15.91
C GLU A 60 -14.18 -15.30 16.83
N ASN A 61 -13.74 -14.08 17.16
CA ASN A 61 -14.47 -13.19 18.06
C ASN A 61 -15.60 -12.41 17.38
N TYR A 62 -15.42 -12.03 16.11
CA TYR A 62 -16.34 -11.11 15.40
C TYR A 62 -17.01 -11.74 14.18
N GLY A 63 -16.71 -12.99 13.85
CA GLY A 63 -17.12 -13.67 12.62
C GLY A 63 -16.15 -13.39 11.45
N ILE A 64 -16.13 -14.28 10.44
CA ILE A 64 -15.15 -14.25 9.33
C ILE A 64 -15.11 -12.87 8.66
N PHE A 65 -16.23 -12.40 8.13
CA PHE A 65 -16.28 -11.16 7.36
C PHE A 65 -15.90 -9.93 8.20
N VAL A 66 -16.54 -9.75 9.36
CA VAL A 66 -16.33 -8.57 10.21
C VAL A 66 -14.96 -8.60 10.87
N GLY A 67 -14.54 -9.76 11.38
CA GLY A 67 -13.25 -9.95 12.01
C GLY A 67 -12.08 -9.68 11.05
N LEU A 68 -12.13 -10.25 9.84
CA LEU A 68 -11.13 -9.98 8.81
C LEU A 68 -11.11 -8.50 8.43
N THR A 69 -12.28 -7.90 8.18
CA THR A 69 -12.38 -6.49 7.78
C THR A 69 -11.83 -5.55 8.86
N LEU A 70 -12.14 -5.81 10.14
CA LEU A 70 -11.62 -5.04 11.26
C LEU A 70 -10.10 -5.17 11.38
N PHE A 71 -9.59 -6.39 11.29
CA PHE A 71 -8.15 -6.63 11.34
C PHE A 71 -7.41 -5.89 10.22
N ASP A 72 -7.90 -6.01 8.99
CA ASP A 72 -7.29 -5.37 7.82
C ASP A 72 -7.30 -3.84 7.92
N ILE A 73 -8.38 -3.24 8.41
CA ILE A 73 -8.42 -1.79 8.63
C ILE A 73 -7.35 -1.40 9.66
N ILE A 74 -7.27 -2.10 10.79
CA ILE A 74 -6.36 -1.76 11.89
C ILE A 74 -4.90 -1.88 11.44
N ILE A 75 -4.53 -2.99 10.81
CA ILE A 75 -3.13 -3.27 10.45
C ILE A 75 -2.62 -2.36 9.33
N ASN A 76 -3.52 -1.87 8.47
CA ASN A 76 -3.15 -1.02 7.33
C ASN A 76 -3.18 0.48 7.63
N ILE A 77 -3.74 0.92 8.77
CA ILE A 77 -3.70 2.33 9.20
C ILE A 77 -2.24 2.85 9.29
N PRO A 78 -1.29 2.16 9.95
CA PRO A 78 0.10 2.61 10.00
C PRO A 78 0.74 2.76 8.61
N ILE A 79 0.47 1.83 7.70
CA ILE A 79 0.99 1.86 6.32
C ILE A 79 0.45 3.10 5.59
N TYR A 80 -0.86 3.34 5.69
CA TYR A 80 -1.48 4.52 5.13
C TYR A 80 -0.88 5.82 5.68
N LEU A 81 -0.67 5.88 7.00
CA LEU A 81 -0.07 7.03 7.65
C LEU A 81 1.37 7.27 7.18
N ILE A 82 2.18 6.23 7.03
CA ILE A 82 3.56 6.35 6.51
C ILE A 82 3.56 6.94 5.10
N ILE A 83 2.74 6.40 4.20
CA ILE A 83 2.67 6.87 2.80
C ILE A 83 2.22 8.33 2.76
N THR A 84 1.18 8.65 3.51
CA THR A 84 0.60 9.98 3.57
C THR A 84 1.59 10.98 4.17
N PHE A 85 2.22 10.62 5.28
CA PHE A 85 3.20 11.48 5.95
C PHE A 85 4.41 11.74 5.06
N ASN A 86 4.95 10.70 4.43
CA ASN A 86 6.08 10.82 3.53
C ASN A 86 5.75 11.69 2.30
N SER A 87 4.51 11.64 1.82
CA SER A 87 4.08 12.47 0.68
C SER A 87 3.92 13.96 1.00
N HIS A 88 3.64 14.32 2.27
CA HIS A 88 3.29 15.70 2.67
C HIS A 88 4.38 16.39 3.49
N PHE A 89 5.08 15.65 4.35
CA PHE A 89 5.93 16.23 5.41
C PHE A 89 7.41 15.88 5.26
N ALA A 90 7.76 14.85 4.50
CA ALA A 90 9.16 14.50 4.25
C ALA A 90 9.76 15.39 3.15
N SER A 91 9.98 16.67 3.44
CA SER A 91 10.94 17.48 2.68
C SER A 91 12.35 17.16 3.15
N LEU A 92 12.78 15.91 2.96
CA LEU A 92 14.15 15.52 3.30
C LEU A 92 15.13 16.24 2.37
N PRO A 93 16.31 16.66 2.88
CA PRO A 93 17.39 17.14 2.03
C PRO A 93 17.64 16.15 0.88
N PRO A 94 17.91 16.62 -0.36
CA PRO A 94 17.99 15.74 -1.53
C PRO A 94 18.96 14.57 -1.39
N LYS A 95 20.05 14.74 -0.64
CA LYS A 95 21.03 13.67 -0.35
C LYS A 95 20.43 12.55 0.50
N ILE A 96 19.61 12.88 1.49
CA ILE A 96 18.95 11.92 2.38
C ILE A 96 17.79 11.24 1.64
N SER A 97 17.02 12.00 0.86
CA SER A 97 15.90 11.47 0.06
C SER A 97 16.34 10.36 -0.90
N LYS A 98 17.50 10.53 -1.56
CA LYS A 98 18.06 9.53 -2.48
C LYS A 98 18.38 8.18 -1.83
N ILE A 99 18.54 8.13 -0.51
CA ILE A 99 18.84 6.92 0.26
C ILE A 99 17.58 6.40 0.97
N ALA A 100 16.84 7.29 1.62
CA ALA A 100 15.67 6.93 2.41
C ALA A 100 14.51 6.42 1.55
N GLU A 101 14.24 7.03 0.39
CA GLU A 101 13.10 6.61 -0.45
C GLU A 101 13.26 5.18 -1.00
N PRO A 102 14.41 4.75 -1.54
CA PRO A 102 14.61 3.36 -1.94
C PRO A 102 14.49 2.38 -0.77
N ILE A 103 14.98 2.74 0.42
CA ILE A 103 14.87 1.90 1.61
C ILE A 103 13.40 1.71 1.97
N ILE A 104 12.64 2.80 2.10
CA ILE A 104 11.19 2.75 2.36
C ILE A 104 10.49 1.90 1.31
N GLU A 105 10.87 2.04 0.04
CA GLU A 105 10.29 1.26 -1.06
C GLU A 105 10.55 -0.25 -0.91
N VAL A 106 11.78 -0.65 -0.58
CA VAL A 106 12.13 -2.06 -0.34
C VAL A 106 11.37 -2.60 0.87
N PHE A 107 11.24 -1.81 1.94
CA PHE A 107 10.45 -2.19 3.11
C PHE A 107 8.98 -2.40 2.76
N LEU A 108 8.35 -1.45 2.05
CA LEU A 108 6.96 -1.57 1.61
C LEU A 108 6.76 -2.76 0.66
N ALA A 109 7.69 -2.95 -0.28
CA ALA A 109 7.65 -4.07 -1.21
C ALA A 109 7.72 -5.42 -0.49
N TRP A 110 8.58 -5.55 0.52
CA TRP A 110 8.81 -6.84 1.18
C TRP A 110 7.74 -7.15 2.23
N PHE A 111 7.49 -6.20 3.13
CA PHE A 111 6.65 -6.41 4.31
C PHE A 111 5.17 -6.14 4.06
N VAL A 112 4.82 -5.41 3.01
CA VAL A 112 3.41 -5.16 2.65
C VAL A 112 3.07 -5.96 1.40
N ALA A 113 3.60 -5.60 0.24
CA ALA A 113 3.19 -6.23 -1.02
C ALA A 113 3.54 -7.73 -1.05
N GLY A 114 4.78 -8.08 -0.74
CA GLY A 114 5.22 -9.48 -0.70
C GLY A 114 4.48 -10.30 0.35
N TYR A 115 4.33 -9.77 1.57
CA TYR A 115 3.63 -10.47 2.64
C TYR A 115 2.17 -10.75 2.30
N HIS A 116 1.42 -9.73 1.86
CA HIS A 116 0.02 -9.89 1.45
C HIS A 116 -0.14 -10.77 0.21
N TYR A 117 0.79 -10.68 -0.76
CA TYR A 117 0.77 -11.61 -1.89
C TYR A 117 0.97 -13.06 -1.44
N SER A 118 1.87 -13.30 -0.48
CA SER A 118 2.08 -14.63 0.10
C SER A 118 0.85 -15.12 0.85
N GLY A 119 0.16 -14.26 1.59
CA GLY A 119 -1.14 -14.57 2.23
C GLY A 119 -2.17 -14.95 1.18
N ALA A 120 -2.39 -14.09 0.20
CA ALA A 120 -3.41 -14.26 -0.84
C ALA A 120 -3.22 -15.56 -1.62
N THR A 121 -1.98 -15.80 -2.05
CA THR A 121 -1.64 -16.98 -2.87
C THR A 121 -1.49 -18.24 -2.03
N SER A 122 -1.48 -18.15 -0.69
CA SER A 122 -1.40 -19.34 0.16
C SER A 122 -2.60 -20.27 0.00
N TRP A 123 -3.75 -19.72 -0.35
CA TRP A 123 -5.00 -20.44 -0.55
C TRP A 123 -5.01 -21.37 -1.78
N PHE A 124 -4.24 -21.06 -2.82
CA PHE A 124 -4.33 -21.79 -4.10
C PHE A 124 -2.98 -22.12 -4.75
N TRP A 125 -1.88 -21.48 -4.34
CA TRP A 125 -0.56 -21.74 -4.90
C TRP A 125 0.31 -22.51 -3.92
N ASN A 126 0.47 -23.81 -4.15
CA ASN A 126 1.32 -24.68 -3.33
C ASN A 126 2.82 -24.40 -3.59
N SER A 127 3.34 -23.33 -2.98
CA SER A 127 4.74 -22.95 -3.03
C SER A 127 5.20 -22.45 -1.66
N PRO A 128 6.49 -22.56 -1.33
CA PRO A 128 7.00 -22.07 -0.04
C PRO A 128 6.70 -20.58 0.17
N ASN A 129 6.42 -20.18 1.41
CA ASN A 129 6.13 -18.78 1.77
C ASN A 129 7.16 -17.80 1.20
N MET A 130 8.45 -18.14 1.28
CA MET A 130 9.52 -17.30 0.76
C MET A 130 9.40 -17.05 -0.76
N ILE A 131 9.01 -18.06 -1.55
CA ILE A 131 8.84 -17.93 -3.00
C ILE A 131 7.64 -17.05 -3.33
N ARG A 132 6.52 -17.23 -2.63
CA ARG A 132 5.32 -16.41 -2.82
C ARG A 132 5.60 -14.95 -2.45
N GLN A 133 6.24 -14.72 -1.31
CA GLN A 133 6.62 -13.38 -0.85
C GLN A 133 7.60 -12.68 -1.80
N LEU A 134 8.64 -13.40 -2.25
CA LEU A 134 9.59 -12.87 -3.23
C LEU A 134 8.88 -12.52 -4.56
N THR A 135 7.91 -13.33 -4.98
CA THR A 135 7.12 -13.06 -6.19
C THR A 135 6.31 -11.77 -6.05
N GLY A 136 5.57 -11.60 -4.94
CA GLY A 136 4.84 -10.37 -4.66
C GLY A 136 5.74 -9.13 -4.58
N PHE A 137 6.88 -9.27 -3.91
CA PHE A 137 7.93 -8.24 -3.87
C PHE A 137 8.39 -7.85 -5.28
N SER A 138 8.74 -8.83 -6.11
CA SER A 138 9.21 -8.59 -7.49
C SER A 138 8.13 -7.92 -8.35
N ILE A 139 6.89 -8.40 -8.28
CA ILE A 139 5.75 -7.80 -8.99
C ILE A 139 5.60 -6.33 -8.60
N TYR A 140 5.59 -6.04 -7.29
CA TYR A 140 5.46 -4.68 -6.78
C TYR A 140 6.59 -3.76 -7.30
N ILE A 141 7.85 -4.18 -7.16
CA ILE A 141 9.00 -3.38 -7.60
C ILE A 141 8.93 -3.13 -9.11
N SER A 142 8.58 -4.13 -9.92
CA SER A 142 8.42 -3.96 -11.37
C SER A 142 7.37 -2.89 -11.69
N PHE A 143 6.18 -2.95 -11.08
CA PHE A 143 5.15 -1.93 -11.29
C PHE A 143 5.56 -0.56 -10.79
N ALA A 144 6.21 -0.47 -9.63
CA ALA A 144 6.69 0.78 -9.07
C ALA A 144 7.74 1.45 -9.98
N LEU A 145 8.64 0.67 -10.57
CA LEU A 145 9.63 1.16 -11.54
C LEU A 145 8.98 1.67 -12.82
N ILE A 146 8.04 0.90 -13.39
CA ILE A 146 7.29 1.29 -14.59
C ILE A 146 6.51 2.58 -14.34
N ALA A 147 5.79 2.67 -13.22
CA ALA A 147 5.04 3.85 -12.83
C ALA A 147 5.95 5.08 -12.64
N SER A 148 7.12 4.89 -12.04
CA SER A 148 8.12 5.95 -11.87
C SER A 148 8.61 6.49 -13.22
N GLN A 149 8.95 5.60 -14.16
CA GLN A 149 9.37 5.99 -15.51
C GLN A 149 8.27 6.75 -16.27
N ALA A 150 7.04 6.24 -16.24
CA ALA A 150 5.89 6.89 -16.87
C ALA A 150 5.68 8.32 -16.33
N SER A 151 5.81 8.50 -15.01
CA SER A 151 5.68 9.82 -14.37
C SER A 151 6.77 10.81 -14.79
N ASN A 152 8.01 10.33 -14.98
CA ASN A 152 9.12 11.16 -15.43
C ASN A 152 8.92 11.62 -16.88
N ILE A 153 8.45 10.72 -17.76
CA ILE A 153 8.15 11.04 -19.16
C ILE A 153 7.04 12.10 -19.22
N GLN A 154 5.96 11.95 -18.46
CA GLN A 154 4.86 12.93 -18.43
C GLN A 154 5.34 14.33 -18.00
N ARG A 155 6.24 14.43 -17.01
CA ARG A 155 6.79 15.73 -16.59
C ARG A 155 7.59 16.41 -17.70
N ILE A 156 8.36 15.65 -18.47
CA ILE A 156 9.14 16.18 -19.60
C ILE A 156 8.21 16.75 -20.68
N PHE A 157 7.14 16.01 -21.02
CA PHE A 157 6.16 16.47 -22.01
C PHE A 157 5.44 17.75 -21.58
N ILE A 158 4.99 17.83 -20.32
CA ILE A 158 4.33 19.03 -19.78
C ILE A 158 5.28 20.23 -19.78
N TYR A 159 6.55 20.03 -19.41
CA TYR A 159 7.56 21.09 -19.43
C TYR A 159 7.81 21.61 -20.86
N LYS A 160 7.91 20.69 -21.83
CA LYS A 160 8.10 21.05 -23.24
C LYS A 160 6.91 21.84 -23.79
N GLN A 161 5.67 21.45 -23.43
CA GLN A 161 4.45 22.15 -23.85
C GLN A 161 4.35 23.57 -23.25
N LYS A 162 4.79 23.75 -21.99
CA LYS A 162 4.76 25.06 -21.32
C LYS A 162 5.81 26.04 -21.85
N ASN A 163 6.91 25.54 -22.41
CA ASN A 163 8.04 26.34 -22.91
C ASN A 163 8.13 26.37 -24.45
N SER A 164 7.09 25.90 -25.15
CA SER A 164 7.01 26.07 -26.60
C SER A 164 6.66 27.53 -26.90
N PRO A 165 7.47 28.27 -27.70
CA PRO A 165 7.10 29.61 -28.12
C PRO A 165 5.80 29.54 -28.94
N GLN A 166 4.84 30.42 -28.61
CA GLN A 166 3.61 30.61 -29.38
C GLN A 166 3.92 31.18 -30.75
#